data_AF-A0A1H4XUV9-F1
#
_entry.id   AF-A0A1H4XUV9-F1
#
_cell.length_a   1.000
_cell.length_b   1.000
_cell.length_c   1.000
_cell.angle_alpha   90.00
_cell.angle_beta   90.00
_cell.angle_gamma   90.00
#
_symmetry.space_group_name_H-M   'P 1'
#
loop_
_entity.id
_entity.type
_entity.pdbx_description
1 polymer ?
#
loop_
_entity_poly.entity_id
_entity_poly.type
_entity_poly.pdbx_seq_one_letter_code
_entity_poly.pdbx_strand_id
1 'polypeptide(L)'
;MLTDDEDRQFTVADIAELLAVVVALGLLFWLLEPLNPWLKYPAILFGSVAVLAVWRGLRRVIEKRSGGRAAKLEPLQIVETAPGMRSLILVAGGTPSDDAVVALGHEPNGYFWQGIAERILPERILAVIDFDSEAGMFAARSSDAETLVVAGWAMASVVNDPARLREVVAGAEADGFVFDD
;
A
#
# COMPACT_ATOMS: atom_id res chain seq x y z
N MET A 1 -26.28 14.77 -23.71
CA MET A 1 -25.87 15.05 -22.31
C MET A 1 -26.79 14.24 -21.40
N LEU A 2 -26.54 12.93 -21.36
CA LEU A 2 -27.02 12.00 -20.34
C LEU A 2 -25.74 11.43 -19.74
N THR A 3 -25.68 11.38 -18.42
CA THR A 3 -24.53 11.02 -17.59
C THR A 3 -24.17 9.55 -17.76
N ASP A 4 -22.91 9.33 -18.10
CA ASP A 4 -22.20 8.04 -18.17
C ASP A 4 -21.87 7.57 -16.74
N ASP A 5 -22.89 7.18 -15.97
CA ASP A 5 -22.78 6.78 -14.55
C ASP A 5 -23.59 5.50 -14.26
N GLU A 6 -23.66 4.56 -15.22
CA GLU A 6 -24.36 3.28 -15.04
C GLU A 6 -23.44 2.08 -14.74
N ASP A 7 -22.11 2.24 -14.82
CA ASP A 7 -21.14 1.15 -14.56
C ASP A 7 -20.36 1.32 -13.25
N ARG A 8 -20.97 1.93 -12.22
CA ARG A 8 -20.36 1.99 -10.89
C ARG A 8 -20.48 0.63 -10.20
N GLN A 9 -19.55 -0.29 -10.51
CA GLN A 9 -19.38 -1.51 -9.73
C GLN A 9 -19.15 -1.16 -8.26
N PHE A 10 -19.95 -1.74 -7.38
CA PHE A 10 -19.79 -1.58 -5.94
C PHE A 10 -18.37 -2.00 -5.54
N THR A 11 -17.58 -1.06 -5.04
CA THR A 11 -16.26 -1.39 -4.52
C THR A 11 -16.40 -2.21 -3.25
N VAL A 12 -15.36 -2.96 -2.88
CA VAL A 12 -15.31 -3.67 -1.58
C VAL A 12 -15.57 -2.70 -0.42
N ALA A 13 -15.18 -1.43 -0.57
CA ALA A 13 -15.45 -0.38 0.40
C ALA A 13 -16.94 0.01 0.48
N ASP A 14 -17.65 0.07 -0.65
CA ASP A 14 -19.09 0.37 -0.67
C ASP A 14 -19.90 -0.77 -0.02
N ILE A 15 -19.46 -2.02 -0.22
CA ILE A 15 -20.06 -3.20 0.42
C ILE A 15 -19.82 -3.17 1.93
N ALA A 16 -18.61 -2.83 2.37
CA ALA A 16 -18.28 -2.70 3.79
C ALA A 16 -19.09 -1.58 4.47
N GLU A 17 -19.30 -0.45 3.78
CA GLU A 17 -20.14 0.65 4.26
C GLU A 17 -21.60 0.21 4.43
N LEU A 18 -22.16 -0.50 3.45
CA LEU A 18 -23.52 -1.04 3.53
C LEU A 18 -23.65 -2.00 4.73
N LEU A 19 -22.70 -2.93 4.91
CA LEU A 19 -22.72 -3.89 6.00
C LEU A 19 -22.62 -3.21 7.38
N ALA A 20 -21.73 -2.23 7.53
CA ALA A 20 -21.57 -1.49 8.78
C ALA A 20 -22.86 -0.74 9.15
N VAL A 21 -23.52 -0.13 8.18
CA VAL A 21 -24.81 0.56 8.38
C VAL A 21 -25.90 -0.43 8.79
N VAL A 22 -26.00 -1.58 8.12
CA VAL A 22 -27.00 -2.62 8.42
C VAL A 22 -26.80 -3.18 9.84
N VAL A 23 -25.56 -3.49 10.22
CA VAL A 23 -25.24 -3.99 11.57
C VAL A 23 -25.56 -2.95 12.63
N ALA A 24 -25.18 -1.69 12.42
CA ALA A 24 -25.44 -0.61 13.37
C ALA A 24 -26.94 -0.34 13.53
N LEU A 25 -27.71 -0.36 12.43
CA LEU A 25 -29.17 -0.23 12.47
C LEU A 25 -29.82 -1.41 13.20
N GLY A 26 -29.35 -2.64 12.98
CA GLY A 26 -29.84 -3.82 13.69
C GLY A 26 -29.59 -3.75 15.19
N LEU A 27 -28.40 -3.33 15.60
CA LEU A 27 -28.05 -3.12 17.01
C LEU A 27 -28.88 -2.00 17.64
N LEU A 28 -29.07 -0.89 16.94
CA LEU A 28 -29.88 0.22 17.40
C LEU A 28 -31.36 -0.19 17.54
N PHE A 29 -31.89 -0.96 16.59
CA PHE A 29 -33.26 -1.47 16.64
C PHE A 29 -33.49 -2.42 17.82
N TRP A 30 -32.52 -3.31 18.09
CA TRP A 30 -32.54 -4.24 19.22
C TRP A 30 -32.42 -3.51 20.56
N LEU A 31 -31.48 -2.56 20.67
CA LEU A 31 -31.27 -1.79 21.90
C LEU A 31 -32.47 -0.92 22.28
N LEU A 32 -33.20 -0.42 21.27
CA LEU A 32 -34.39 0.41 21.44
C LEU A 32 -35.69 -0.41 21.46
N GLU A 33 -35.62 -1.75 21.48
CA GLU A 33 -36.78 -2.64 21.58
C GLU A 33 -37.72 -2.33 22.75
N PRO A 34 -37.25 -2.03 23.99
CA PRO A 34 -38.15 -1.75 25.11
C PRO A 34 -38.81 -0.36 25.06
N LEU A 35 -38.45 0.49 24.10
CA LEU A 35 -38.99 1.85 23.99
C LEU A 35 -40.32 1.89 23.22
N ASN A 36 -41.14 2.87 23.58
CA ASN A 36 -42.36 3.18 22.86
C ASN A 36 -42.05 3.52 21.38
N PRO A 37 -42.81 3.00 20.39
CA PRO A 37 -42.66 3.29 18.96
C PRO A 37 -42.47 4.77 18.62
N TRP A 38 -43.16 5.68 19.31
CA TRP A 38 -43.06 7.13 19.09
C TRP A 38 -41.70 7.73 19.46
N LEU A 39 -40.94 7.07 20.34
CA LEU A 39 -39.55 7.41 20.69
C LEU A 39 -38.55 6.59 19.88
N LYS A 40 -38.89 5.33 19.57
CA LYS A 40 -38.03 4.38 18.85
C LYS A 40 -37.70 4.85 17.44
N TYR A 41 -38.69 5.22 16.62
CA TYR A 41 -38.43 5.55 15.21
C TYR A 41 -37.65 6.86 15.02
N PRO A 42 -37.93 7.96 15.76
CA PRO A 42 -37.07 9.14 15.72
C PRO A 42 -35.65 8.83 16.19
N ALA A 43 -35.47 8.05 17.26
CA ALA A 43 -34.15 7.66 17.74
C ALA A 43 -33.36 6.82 16.71
N ILE A 44 -34.04 5.98 15.92
CA ILE A 44 -33.42 5.24 14.82
C ILE A 44 -32.96 6.19 13.70
N LEU A 45 -33.79 7.16 13.32
CA LEU A 45 -33.46 8.13 12.29
C LEU A 45 -32.26 9.00 12.71
N PHE A 46 -32.28 9.57 13.92
CA PHE A 46 -31.17 10.39 14.41
C PHE A 46 -29.91 9.56 14.70
N GLY A 47 -30.06 8.33 15.21
CA GLY A 47 -28.96 7.42 15.46
C GLY A 47 -28.24 7.00 14.18
N SER A 48 -28.98 6.76 13.07
CA SER A 48 -28.37 6.40 11.79
C SER A 48 -27.55 7.53 11.18
N VAL A 49 -28.01 8.78 11.28
CA VAL A 49 -27.24 9.96 10.87
C VAL A 49 -25.97 10.12 11.71
N ALA A 50 -26.06 9.90 13.03
CA ALA A 50 -24.91 9.95 13.92
C ALA A 50 -23.88 8.85 13.60
N VAL A 51 -24.32 7.62 13.35
CA VAL A 51 -23.46 6.51 12.95
C VAL A 51 -22.75 6.81 11.63
N LEU A 52 -23.48 7.32 10.63
CA LEU A 52 -22.89 7.71 9.34
C LEU A 52 -21.86 8.83 9.49
N ALA A 53 -22.13 9.83 10.34
CA ALA A 53 -21.19 10.91 10.61
C ALA A 53 -19.91 10.41 11.28
N VAL A 54 -20.05 9.53 12.28
CA VAL A 54 -18.93 8.88 12.97
C VAL A 54 -18.12 8.01 12.01
N TRP A 55 -18.78 7.17 11.22
CA TRP A 55 -18.15 6.31 10.20
C TRP A 55 -17.35 7.13 9.18
N ARG A 56 -17.95 8.20 8.63
CA ARG A 56 -17.26 9.11 7.70
C ARG A 56 -16.06 9.81 8.35
N GLY A 57 -16.15 10.16 9.63
CA GLY A 57 -15.05 10.71 10.41
C GLY A 57 -13.89 9.72 10.57
N LEU A 58 -14.19 8.49 10.98
CA LEU A 58 -13.21 7.39 11.09
C LEU A 58 -12.55 7.10 9.74
N ARG A 59 -13.33 7.06 8.66
CA ARG A 59 -12.83 6.84 7.30
C ARG A 59 -11.78 7.89 6.90
N ARG A 60 -12.05 9.19 7.10
CA ARG A 60 -11.08 10.24 6.79
C ARG A 60 -9.78 10.09 7.57
N VAL A 61 -9.85 9.64 8.83
CA VAL A 61 -8.66 9.40 9.66
C VAL A 61 -7.86 8.20 9.14
N ILE A 62 -8.54 7.13 8.74
CA ILE A 62 -7.92 5.94 8.15
C ILE A 62 -7.29 6.28 6.80
N GLU A 63 -8.02 6.95 5.90
CA GLU A 63 -7.52 7.40 4.61
C GLU A 63 -6.32 8.34 4.75
N LYS A 64 -6.33 9.27 5.71
CA LYS A 64 -5.17 10.14 5.99
C LYS A 64 -3.94 9.34 6.46
N ARG A 65 -4.13 8.30 7.27
CA ARG A 65 -3.03 7.40 7.69
C ARG A 65 -2.52 6.56 6.52
N SER A 66 -3.41 6.04 5.69
CA SER A 66 -3.04 5.28 4.49
C SER A 66 -2.34 6.16 3.45
N GLY A 67 -2.81 7.40 3.24
CA GLY A 67 -2.18 8.37 2.34
C GLY A 67 -0.79 8.79 2.80
N GLY A 68 -0.57 8.96 4.11
CA GLY A 68 0.77 9.19 4.67
C GLY A 68 1.69 7.98 4.55
N ARG A 69 1.13 6.75 4.54
CA ARG A 69 1.88 5.50 4.32
C ARG A 69 2.22 5.30 2.84
N ALA A 70 1.30 5.64 1.94
CA ALA A 70 1.49 5.62 0.49
C ALA A 70 2.51 6.68 0.04
N ALA A 71 2.40 7.92 0.53
CA ALA A 71 3.36 8.99 0.23
C ALA A 71 4.80 8.69 0.69
N LYS A 72 4.96 7.81 1.69
CA LYS A 72 6.29 7.34 2.13
C LYS A 72 6.85 6.22 1.26
N LEU A 73 6.02 5.58 0.45
CA LEU A 73 6.43 4.47 -0.42
C LEU A 73 6.77 4.95 -1.83
N GLU A 74 6.18 6.05 -2.31
CA GLU A 74 6.51 6.64 -3.61
C GLU A 74 8.04 6.73 -3.84
N PRO A 75 8.55 6.32 -5.00
CA PRO A 75 7.81 5.85 -6.19
C PRO A 75 7.39 4.36 -6.17
N LEU A 76 7.63 3.63 -5.08
CA LEU A 76 7.20 2.24 -4.96
C LEU A 76 5.72 2.09 -4.64
N GLN A 77 5.11 1.06 -5.19
CA GLN A 77 3.69 0.75 -5.03
C GLN A 77 3.50 -0.69 -4.58
N ILE A 78 2.51 -0.92 -3.71
CA ILE A 78 2.08 -2.28 -3.36
C ILE A 78 0.75 -2.54 -4.04
N VAL A 79 0.73 -3.53 -4.92
CA VAL A 79 -0.46 -3.94 -5.68
C VAL A 79 -0.82 -5.39 -5.37
N GLU A 80 -2.10 -5.72 -5.42
CA GLU A 80 -2.55 -7.12 -5.34
C GLU A 80 -2.47 -7.75 -6.74
N THR A 81 -1.70 -8.82 -6.88
CA THR A 81 -1.44 -9.47 -8.18
C THR A 81 -2.19 -10.78 -8.34
N ALA A 82 -2.53 -11.45 -7.23
CA ALA A 82 -3.46 -12.57 -7.18
C ALA A 82 -4.15 -12.60 -5.81
N PRO A 83 -5.27 -13.33 -5.63
CA PRO A 83 -5.97 -13.37 -4.35
C PRO A 83 -5.04 -13.78 -3.19
N GLY A 84 -4.80 -12.86 -2.26
CA GLY A 84 -3.90 -13.08 -1.13
C GLY A 84 -2.40 -12.92 -1.42
N MET A 85 -2.02 -12.57 -2.65
CA MET A 85 -0.64 -12.28 -3.06
C MET A 85 -0.50 -10.82 -3.44
N ARG A 86 0.52 -10.17 -2.90
CA ARG A 86 0.83 -8.77 -3.21
C ARG A 86 2.23 -8.67 -3.79
N SER A 87 2.41 -7.64 -4.61
CA SER A 87 3.69 -7.29 -5.20
C SER A 87 4.05 -5.86 -4.82
N LEU A 88 5.28 -5.67 -4.36
CA LEU A 88 5.94 -4.38 -4.30
C LEU A 88 6.59 -4.13 -5.66
N ILE A 89 6.26 -3.00 -6.28
CA ILE A 89 6.65 -2.64 -7.64
C ILE A 89 7.36 -1.29 -7.64
N LEU A 90 8.43 -1.20 -8.43
CA LEU A 90 9.09 0.05 -8.81
C LEU A 90 9.31 0.04 -10.32
N VAL A 91 8.83 1.08 -11.01
CA VAL A 91 9.12 1.28 -12.44
C VAL A 91 10.54 1.83 -12.57
N ALA A 92 11.35 1.17 -13.40
CA ALA A 92 12.73 1.57 -13.68
C ALA A 92 12.82 2.74 -14.67
N GLY A 93 13.92 3.51 -14.63
CA GLY A 93 14.19 4.57 -15.60
C GLY A 93 13.46 5.90 -15.37
N GLY A 94 13.03 6.18 -14.13
CA GLY A 94 12.51 7.49 -13.74
C GLY A 94 12.61 7.76 -12.23
N THR A 95 13.51 7.08 -11.53
CA THR A 95 13.63 7.23 -10.07
C THR A 95 14.50 8.44 -9.70
N PRO A 96 14.33 9.04 -8.51
CA PRO A 96 15.17 10.14 -8.05
C PRO A 96 16.67 9.81 -7.98
N SER A 97 17.02 8.53 -7.93
CA SER A 97 18.40 8.06 -7.79
C SER A 97 19.01 7.56 -9.10
N ASP A 98 18.29 7.55 -10.22
CA ASP A 98 18.78 6.97 -11.49
C ASP A 98 20.07 7.64 -11.99
N ASP A 99 20.18 8.97 -11.89
CA ASP A 99 21.41 9.69 -12.25
C ASP A 99 22.62 9.22 -11.43
N ALA A 100 22.40 8.85 -10.17
CA ALA A 100 23.45 8.32 -9.32
C ALA A 100 23.80 6.87 -9.66
N VAL A 101 22.82 6.05 -10.06
CA VAL A 101 23.05 4.69 -10.58
C VAL A 101 23.96 4.76 -11.81
N VAL A 102 23.61 5.61 -12.79
CA VAL A 102 24.40 5.80 -14.02
C VAL A 102 25.79 6.34 -13.72
N ALA A 103 25.93 7.29 -12.77
CA ALA A 103 27.22 7.82 -12.38
C ALA A 103 28.15 6.78 -11.71
N LEU A 104 27.57 5.71 -11.15
CA LEU A 104 28.31 4.57 -10.59
C LEU A 104 28.65 3.52 -11.66
N GLY A 105 28.24 3.72 -12.92
CA GLY A 105 28.49 2.80 -14.02
C GLY A 105 27.46 1.69 -14.17
N HIS A 106 26.33 1.82 -13.47
CA HIS A 106 25.25 0.84 -13.46
C HIS A 106 24.07 1.26 -14.33
N GLU A 107 23.26 0.29 -14.77
CA GLU A 107 21.98 0.54 -15.44
C GLU A 107 20.84 0.61 -14.40
N PRO A 108 20.01 1.68 -14.37
CA PRO A 108 18.91 1.81 -13.41
C PRO A 108 17.69 0.95 -13.79
N ASN A 109 17.91 -0.35 -13.99
CA ASN A 109 16.91 -1.32 -14.37
C ASN A 109 16.37 -2.12 -13.16
N GLY A 110 15.35 -2.96 -13.37
CA GLY A 110 14.75 -3.70 -12.26
C GLY A 110 15.68 -4.72 -11.60
N TYR A 111 16.64 -5.29 -12.34
CA TYR A 111 17.61 -6.24 -11.80
C TYR A 111 18.62 -5.54 -10.88
N PHE A 112 19.09 -4.35 -11.25
CA PHE A 112 19.90 -3.51 -10.37
C PHE A 112 19.18 -3.23 -9.03
N TRP A 113 17.90 -2.81 -9.11
CA TRP A 113 17.10 -2.53 -7.93
C TRP A 113 16.81 -3.79 -7.10
N GLN A 114 16.77 -4.97 -7.70
CA GLN A 114 16.73 -6.23 -6.97
C GLN A 114 18.03 -6.47 -6.20
N GLY A 115 19.19 -6.25 -6.82
CA GLY A 115 20.47 -6.31 -6.13
C GLY A 115 20.49 -5.37 -4.92
N ILE A 116 19.98 -4.14 -5.07
CA ILE A 116 19.83 -3.22 -3.92
C ILE A 116 18.96 -3.81 -2.82
N ALA A 117 17.83 -4.43 -3.16
CA ALA A 117 16.96 -5.08 -2.19
C ALA A 117 17.68 -6.21 -1.43
N GLU A 118 18.42 -7.07 -2.13
CA GLU A 118 19.20 -8.16 -1.54
C GLU A 118 20.28 -7.65 -0.56
N ARG A 119 20.81 -6.45 -0.80
CA ARG A 119 21.84 -5.85 0.06
C ARG A 119 21.28 -5.17 1.31
N ILE A 120 20.10 -4.56 1.22
CA ILE A 120 19.55 -3.77 2.33
C ILE A 120 18.54 -4.54 3.19
N LEU A 121 17.95 -5.61 2.67
CA LEU A 121 16.94 -6.37 3.37
C LEU A 121 17.58 -7.47 4.23
N PRO A 122 17.07 -7.68 5.45
CA PRO A 122 17.54 -8.77 6.30
C PRO A 122 17.11 -10.14 5.74
N GLU A 123 17.91 -11.18 5.99
CA GLU A 123 17.66 -12.55 5.50
C GLU A 123 16.24 -13.06 5.77
N ARG A 124 15.67 -12.75 6.95
CA ARG A 124 14.29 -13.15 7.31
C ARG A 124 13.22 -12.59 6.36
N ILE A 125 13.47 -11.42 5.75
CA ILE A 125 12.58 -10.80 4.78
C ILE A 125 12.83 -11.42 3.40
N LEU A 126 14.10 -11.61 3.03
CA LEU A 126 14.47 -12.25 1.77
C LEU A 126 13.91 -13.68 1.67
N ALA A 127 13.85 -14.43 2.79
CA ALA A 127 13.32 -15.79 2.83
C ALA A 127 11.82 -15.92 2.50
N VAL A 128 11.06 -14.82 2.52
CA VAL A 128 9.60 -14.81 2.29
C VAL A 128 9.19 -13.90 1.13
N ILE A 129 10.17 -13.38 0.40
CA ILE A 129 9.98 -12.58 -0.81
C ILE A 129 10.41 -13.42 -2.01
N ASP A 130 9.55 -13.44 -3.02
CA ASP A 130 9.85 -13.99 -4.33
C ASP A 130 10.13 -12.83 -5.29
N PHE A 131 11.37 -12.69 -5.75
CA PHE A 131 11.74 -11.64 -6.69
C PHE A 131 11.41 -12.05 -8.13
N ASP A 132 10.86 -11.11 -8.89
CA ASP A 132 10.39 -11.32 -10.25
C ASP A 132 10.70 -10.07 -11.09
N SER A 133 11.89 -9.52 -10.87
CA SER A 133 12.31 -8.27 -11.51
C SER A 133 12.61 -8.50 -12.98
N GLU A 134 12.38 -7.46 -13.75
CA GLU A 134 12.64 -7.39 -15.19
C GLU A 134 13.38 -6.08 -15.49
N ALA A 135 13.97 -5.93 -16.68
CA ALA A 135 14.70 -4.72 -17.04
C ALA A 135 13.88 -3.43 -16.80
N GLY A 136 12.57 -3.45 -17.11
CA GLY A 136 11.70 -2.28 -16.92
C GLY A 136 11.14 -2.09 -15.51
N MET A 137 11.31 -3.06 -14.60
CA MET A 137 10.57 -3.07 -13.34
C MET A 137 11.24 -3.93 -12.27
N PHE A 138 11.44 -3.36 -11.09
CA PHE A 138 11.67 -4.18 -9.90
C PHE A 138 10.34 -4.71 -9.37
N ALA A 139 10.30 -6.01 -9.07
CA ALA A 139 9.12 -6.65 -8.49
C ALA A 139 9.50 -7.66 -7.40
N ALA A 140 8.83 -7.54 -6.25
CA ALA A 140 8.97 -8.44 -5.12
C ALA A 140 7.58 -8.90 -4.65
N ARG A 141 7.33 -10.21 -4.65
CA ARG A 141 6.03 -10.81 -4.31
C ARG A 141 6.05 -11.46 -2.93
N SER A 142 4.98 -11.32 -2.16
CA SER A 142 4.78 -12.05 -0.92
C SER A 142 3.30 -12.16 -0.56
N SER A 143 2.92 -13.24 0.14
CA SER A 143 1.62 -13.34 0.81
C SER A 143 1.57 -12.52 2.10
N ASP A 144 2.73 -12.16 2.67
CA ASP A 144 2.82 -11.32 3.85
C ASP A 144 2.87 -9.83 3.46
N ALA A 145 1.72 -9.18 3.58
CA ALA A 145 1.58 -7.76 3.28
C ALA A 145 2.43 -6.86 4.19
N GLU A 146 2.68 -7.26 5.43
CA GLU A 146 3.45 -6.44 6.36
C GLU A 146 4.93 -6.45 6.00
N THR A 147 5.45 -7.62 5.59
CA THR A 147 6.81 -7.75 5.07
C THR A 147 7.03 -6.88 3.82
N LEU A 148 6.08 -6.85 2.87
CA LEU A 148 6.20 -6.00 1.69
C LEU A 148 6.22 -4.51 2.02
N VAL A 149 5.51 -4.08 3.07
CA VAL A 149 5.61 -2.68 3.49
C VAL A 149 6.97 -2.38 4.12
N VAL A 150 7.50 -3.27 4.96
CA VAL A 150 8.84 -3.08 5.54
C VAL A 150 9.89 -3.01 4.43
N ALA A 151 9.81 -3.92 3.45
CA ALA A 151 10.68 -3.90 2.28
C ALA A 151 10.50 -2.61 1.48
N GLY A 152 9.26 -2.18 1.25
CA GLY A 152 8.93 -0.95 0.55
C GLY A 152 9.53 0.30 1.21
N TRP A 153 9.50 0.39 2.55
CA TRP A 153 10.13 1.51 3.26
C TRP A 153 11.66 1.48 3.19
N ALA A 154 12.27 0.28 3.29
CA ALA A 154 13.71 0.13 3.14
C ALA A 154 14.14 0.57 1.73
N MET A 155 13.47 0.08 0.69
CA MET A 155 13.71 0.44 -0.70
C MET A 155 13.47 1.94 -0.95
N ALA A 156 12.32 2.49 -0.54
CA ALA A 156 12.00 3.91 -0.72
C ALA A 156 13.07 4.81 -0.10
N SER A 157 13.68 4.39 1.01
CA SER A 157 14.73 5.15 1.68
C SER A 157 16.06 5.20 0.92
N VAL A 158 16.26 4.34 -0.08
CA VAL A 158 17.43 4.32 -0.98
C VAL A 158 17.07 4.93 -2.34
N VAL A 159 15.91 4.56 -2.89
CA VAL A 159 15.40 5.06 -4.17
C VAL A 159 15.21 6.59 -4.15
N ASN A 160 14.81 7.16 -3.02
CA ASN A 160 14.63 8.61 -2.87
C ASN A 160 15.88 9.35 -2.37
N ASP A 161 16.99 8.67 -2.12
CA ASP A 161 18.22 9.26 -1.57
C ASP A 161 19.46 8.81 -2.36
N PRO A 162 19.91 9.63 -3.34
CA PRO A 162 21.08 9.32 -4.15
C PRO A 162 22.37 9.20 -3.34
N ALA A 163 22.49 9.87 -2.18
CA ALA A 163 23.68 9.75 -1.35
C ALA A 163 23.71 8.37 -0.68
N ARG A 164 22.57 7.95 -0.13
CA ARG A 164 22.44 6.62 0.47
C ARG A 164 22.59 5.49 -0.55
N LEU A 165 22.11 5.67 -1.78
CA LEU A 165 22.36 4.71 -2.85
C LEU A 165 23.86 4.48 -3.03
N ARG A 166 24.67 5.56 -3.12
CA ARG A 166 26.12 5.45 -3.27
C ARG A 166 26.78 4.70 -2.12
N GLU A 167 26.32 4.91 -0.89
CA GLU A 167 26.81 4.18 0.29
C GLU A 167 26.51 2.68 0.19
N VAL A 168 25.29 2.31 -0.23
CA VAL A 168 24.89 0.90 -0.40
C VAL A 168 25.70 0.23 -1.50
N VAL A 169 25.86 0.88 -2.66
CA VAL A 169 26.63 0.33 -3.79
C VAL A 169 28.09 0.17 -3.40
N ALA A 170 28.73 1.20 -2.83
CA ALA A 170 30.12 1.11 -2.40
C ALA A 170 30.35 -0.01 -1.36
N GLY A 171 29.40 -0.21 -0.44
CA GLY A 171 29.44 -1.32 0.51
C GLY A 171 29.27 -2.69 -0.16
N ALA A 172 28.41 -2.79 -1.17
CA ALA A 172 28.21 -4.03 -1.93
C ALA A 172 29.46 -4.39 -2.74
N GLU A 173 30.07 -3.43 -3.44
CA GLU A 173 31.30 -3.64 -4.20
C GLU A 173 32.49 -4.03 -3.29
N ALA A 174 32.60 -3.40 -2.10
CA ALA A 174 33.62 -3.75 -1.13
C ALA A 174 33.48 -5.19 -0.61
N ASP A 175 32.25 -5.71 -0.55
CA ASP A 175 31.94 -7.09 -0.20
C ASP A 175 32.11 -8.06 -1.40
N GLY A 176 32.44 -7.55 -2.59
CA GLY A 176 32.61 -8.33 -3.82
C GLY A 176 31.29 -8.72 -4.50
N PHE A 177 30.19 -8.04 -4.17
CA PHE A 177 28.90 -8.24 -4.83
C PHE A 177 28.93 -7.68 -6.26
N VAL A 178 28.30 -8.38 -7.18
CA VAL A 178 28.16 -7.98 -8.59
C VAL A 178 26.69 -7.77 -8.87
N PHE A 179 26.32 -6.56 -9.29
CA PHE A 179 24.96 -6.26 -9.73
C PHE A 179 24.71 -6.91 -11.09
N ASP A 180 23.52 -7.47 -11.26
CA ASP A 180 23.00 -7.96 -12.54
C ASP A 180 22.22 -6.77 -13.11
N ASP A 181 22.83 -6.04 -14.03
CA ASP A 181 22.29 -4.81 -14.61
C ASP A 181 22.68 -4.64 -16.08
#